data_AF-A0AA37AZL9-F1
#
_entry.id   AF-A0AA37AZL9-F1
#
_cell.length_a   1.000
_cell.length_b   1.000
_cell.length_c   1.000
_cell.angle_alpha   90.00
_cell.angle_beta   90.00
_cell.angle_gamma   90.00
#
_symmetry.space_group_name_H-M   'P 1'
#
loop_
_entity.id
_entity.type
_entity.pdbx_description
1 polymer ?
#
loop_
_entity_poly.entity_id
_entity_poly.type
_entity_poly.pdbx_seq_one_letter_code
_entity_poly.pdbx_strand_id
1 'polypeptide(L)'
;MNKATLIGLILACVACSGQAVTTIKTTEQNLCDDYRQGFAIAIIGNSTADGSEWYADWSAYLNDFITNNKETFKVYRESQLDNIELPIYSVAFSKQSRTSYLLHETIEPQYYEYVAADYLRASIADHVAPFKPLTHEIDLVKQLCDSLK
;
A
#
# COMPACT_ATOMS: atom_id res chain seq x y z
N MET A 1 31.91 60.42 11.89
CA MET A 1 30.54 60.06 11.49
C MET A 1 30.36 58.58 11.83
N ASN A 2 29.73 58.29 12.98
CA ASN A 2 28.33 57.80 13.13
C ASN A 2 28.21 56.32 12.67
N LYS A 3 27.76 55.29 13.39
CA LYS A 3 27.13 55.01 14.72
C LYS A 3 27.37 53.47 14.95
N ALA A 4 27.69 52.93 16.14
CA ALA A 4 26.74 52.37 17.14
C ALA A 4 25.62 51.49 16.49
N THR A 5 25.25 50.26 16.87
CA THR A 5 25.54 49.32 17.98
C THR A 5 24.80 47.97 17.67
N LEU A 6 25.13 46.91 18.41
CA LEU A 6 24.20 45.92 19.04
C LEU A 6 23.91 44.54 18.36
N ILE A 7 24.53 43.52 18.95
CA ILE A 7 24.02 42.21 19.44
C ILE A 7 22.65 41.74 18.93
N GLY A 8 22.61 40.50 18.44
CA GLY A 8 21.40 39.69 18.33
C GLY A 8 21.71 38.20 18.26
N LEU A 9 21.94 37.58 19.42
CA LEU A 9 22.01 36.13 19.58
C LEU A 9 20.59 35.56 19.39
N ILE A 10 20.31 34.87 18.28
CA ILE A 10 19.03 34.17 18.12
C ILE A 10 19.20 32.73 18.58
N LEU A 11 18.84 32.54 19.86
CA LEU A 11 18.51 31.26 20.44
C LEU A 11 17.12 30.86 19.90
N ALA A 12 17.05 29.99 18.91
CA ALA A 12 15.78 29.39 18.50
C ALA A 12 15.59 28.07 19.24
N CYS A 13 15.01 28.17 20.44
CA CYS A 13 14.29 27.07 21.07
C CYS A 13 13.14 26.68 20.14
N VAL A 14 13.30 25.61 19.37
CA VAL A 14 12.13 24.89 18.87
C VAL A 14 11.80 23.85 19.93
N ALA A 15 10.70 24.14 20.62
CA ALA A 15 10.09 23.29 21.60
C ALA A 15 9.99 21.86 21.06
N CYS A 16 10.47 20.91 21.86
CA CYS A 16 10.08 19.52 21.76
C CYS A 16 8.60 19.46 22.16
N SER A 17 7.71 19.81 21.24
CA SER A 17 6.33 19.36 21.33
C SER A 17 6.41 17.85 21.22
N GLY A 18 6.21 17.16 22.35
CA GLY A 18 6.08 15.71 22.40
C GLY A 18 4.93 15.30 21.50
N GLN A 19 5.22 15.08 20.23
CA GLN A 19 4.41 14.23 19.39
C GLN A 19 4.42 12.89 20.08
N ALA A 20 3.23 12.39 20.40
CA ALA A 20 3.05 11.00 20.72
C ALA A 20 3.73 10.23 19.58
N VAL A 21 4.90 9.65 19.88
CA VAL A 21 5.52 8.69 18.97
C VAL A 21 4.56 7.52 19.04
N THR A 22 3.62 7.48 18.10
CA THR A 22 2.91 6.25 17.77
C THR A 22 4.02 5.23 17.56
N THR A 23 4.01 4.17 18.35
CA THR A 23 4.99 3.09 18.23
C THR A 23 4.69 2.39 16.91
N ILE A 24 5.26 2.90 15.82
CA ILE A 24 5.13 2.32 14.48
C ILE A 24 5.81 0.96 14.54
N LYS A 25 5.07 -0.10 14.22
CA LYS A 25 5.70 -1.41 14.02
C LYS A 25 6.68 -1.30 12.86
N THR A 26 7.85 -1.92 12.98
CA THR A 26 8.87 -1.99 11.92
C THR A 26 8.29 -2.34 10.55
N THR A 27 7.22 -3.16 10.51
CA THR A 27 6.52 -3.54 9.29
C THR A 27 5.86 -2.38 8.54
N GLU A 28 5.17 -1.46 9.22
CA GLU A 28 4.50 -0.31 8.58
C GLU A 28 5.51 0.69 8.05
N GLN A 29 6.63 0.87 8.78
CA GLN A 29 7.75 1.67 8.29
C GLN A 29 8.34 1.06 7.01
N ASN A 30 8.58 -0.26 6.98
CA ASN A 30 9.07 -0.96 5.79
C ASN A 30 8.08 -0.82 4.61
N LEU A 31 6.78 -0.96 4.87
CA LEU A 31 5.74 -0.75 3.87
C LEU A 31 5.81 0.65 3.27
N CYS A 32 5.95 1.67 4.12
CA CYS A 32 6.07 3.04 3.65
C CYS A 32 7.37 3.34 2.92
N ASP A 33 8.47 2.72 3.32
CA ASP A 33 9.75 2.87 2.63
C ASP A 33 9.72 2.17 1.26
N ASP A 34 9.12 0.97 1.15
CA ASP A 34 8.89 0.29 -0.12
C ASP A 34 7.98 1.12 -1.04
N TYR A 35 6.87 1.66 -0.51
CA TYR A 35 5.96 2.51 -1.27
C TYR A 35 6.66 3.78 -1.77
N ARG A 36 7.46 4.42 -0.92
CA ARG A 36 8.24 5.62 -1.28
C ARG A 36 9.33 5.35 -2.31
N GLN A 37 9.88 4.15 -2.33
CA GLN A 37 10.83 3.69 -3.35
C GLN A 37 10.15 3.33 -4.68
N GLY A 38 8.82 3.37 -4.75
CA GLY A 38 8.05 3.15 -5.98
C GLY A 38 7.67 1.70 -6.24
N PHE A 39 7.87 0.79 -5.28
CA PHE A 39 7.34 -0.57 -5.38
C PHE A 39 5.81 -0.56 -5.46
N ALA A 40 5.24 -1.55 -6.13
CA ALA A 40 3.82 -1.84 -5.97
C ALA A 40 3.63 -2.57 -4.63
N ILE A 41 2.61 -2.20 -3.87
CA ILE A 41 2.27 -2.80 -2.59
C ILE A 41 1.00 -3.63 -2.78
N ALA A 42 1.03 -4.88 -2.31
CA ALA A 42 -0.13 -5.74 -2.17
C ALA A 42 -0.31 -6.08 -0.68
N ILE A 43 -1.45 -5.72 -0.10
CA ILE A 43 -1.81 -6.07 1.27
C ILE A 43 -2.91 -7.12 1.21
N ILE A 44 -2.60 -8.31 1.71
CA ILE A 44 -3.55 -9.41 1.78
C ILE A 44 -4.33 -9.29 3.08
N GLY A 45 -5.64 -9.14 2.97
CA GLY A 45 -6.57 -9.14 4.10
C GLY A 45 -6.60 -10.50 4.81
N ASN A 46 -7.22 -10.54 5.98
CA ASN A 46 -7.43 -11.81 6.67
C ASN A 46 -8.29 -12.76 5.84
N SER A 47 -8.05 -14.06 5.98
CA SER A 47 -8.80 -15.11 5.30
C SER A 47 -8.90 -16.31 6.23
N THR A 48 -10.10 -16.88 6.36
CA THR A 48 -10.24 -18.17 7.04
C THR A 48 -10.04 -19.26 5.98
N ALA A 49 -9.05 -20.13 6.18
CA ALA A 49 -8.94 -21.31 5.33
C ALA A 49 -10.18 -22.18 5.60
N ASP A 50 -11.08 -22.22 4.63
CA ASP A 50 -12.18 -23.17 4.58
C ASP A 50 -11.90 -24.16 3.44
N GLY A 51 -12.43 -25.37 3.54
CA GLY A 51 -12.22 -26.40 2.51
C GLY A 51 -13.01 -26.14 1.23
N SER A 52 -13.45 -24.90 0.97
CA SER A 52 -14.26 -24.59 -0.21
C SER A 52 -13.40 -24.53 -1.46
N GLU A 53 -14.00 -24.90 -2.61
CA GLU A 53 -13.38 -24.71 -3.92
C GLU A 53 -13.09 -23.23 -4.19
N TRP A 54 -13.95 -22.36 -3.68
CA TRP A 54 -13.79 -20.92 -3.80
C TRP A 54 -12.52 -20.40 -3.11
N TYR A 55 -12.23 -20.84 -1.87
CA TYR A 55 -10.99 -20.50 -1.18
C TYR A 55 -9.76 -21.10 -1.88
N ALA A 56 -9.89 -22.33 -2.38
CA ALA A 56 -8.83 -22.97 -3.14
C ALA A 56 -8.47 -22.15 -4.40
N ASP A 57 -9.47 -21.71 -5.17
CA ASP A 57 -9.27 -20.89 -6.37
C ASP A 57 -8.71 -19.51 -6.03
N TRP A 58 -9.32 -18.80 -5.06
CA TRP A 58 -8.84 -17.48 -4.62
C TRP A 58 -7.37 -17.54 -4.19
N SER A 59 -7.03 -18.51 -3.33
CA SER A 59 -5.67 -18.64 -2.81
C SER A 59 -4.68 -19.10 -3.89
N ALA A 60 -5.08 -19.97 -4.81
CA ALA A 60 -4.24 -20.41 -5.93
C ALA A 60 -3.89 -19.22 -6.84
N TYR A 61 -4.88 -18.47 -7.32
CA TYR A 61 -4.63 -17.34 -8.24
C TYR A 61 -3.85 -16.21 -7.57
N LEU A 62 -4.13 -15.90 -6.30
CA LEU A 62 -3.36 -14.92 -5.55
C LEU A 62 -1.89 -15.34 -5.40
N ASN A 63 -1.64 -16.61 -5.06
CA ASN A 63 -0.26 -17.13 -4.92
C ASN A 63 0.48 -17.12 -6.24
N ASP A 64 -0.17 -17.49 -7.34
CA ASP A 64 0.40 -17.46 -8.68
C ASP A 64 0.74 -16.02 -9.11
N PHE A 65 -0.17 -15.08 -8.88
CA PHE A 65 0.07 -13.65 -9.13
C PHE A 65 1.30 -13.15 -8.36
N ILE A 66 1.37 -13.40 -7.05
CA ILE A 66 2.49 -12.95 -6.20
C ILE A 66 3.80 -13.55 -6.68
N THR A 67 3.80 -14.84 -6.99
CA THR A 67 5.01 -15.56 -7.43
C THR A 67 5.54 -14.99 -8.74
N ASN A 68 4.65 -14.71 -9.69
CA ASN A 68 5.01 -14.19 -11.01
C ASN A 68 5.40 -12.70 -10.99
N ASN A 69 5.00 -11.94 -9.96
CA ASN A 69 5.21 -10.50 -9.88
C ASN A 69 6.11 -10.05 -8.71
N LYS A 70 6.80 -10.98 -8.06
CA LYS A 70 7.62 -10.74 -6.84
C LYS A 70 8.70 -9.65 -6.95
N GLU A 71 9.16 -9.35 -8.16
CA GLU A 71 10.18 -8.31 -8.39
C GLU A 71 9.56 -6.91 -8.42
N THR A 72 8.27 -6.83 -8.75
CA THR A 72 7.53 -5.56 -8.86
C THR A 72 6.69 -5.27 -7.61
N PHE A 73 6.14 -6.32 -6.99
CA PHE A 73 5.24 -6.22 -5.85
C PHE A 73 5.91 -6.62 -4.54
N LYS A 74 5.68 -5.81 -3.52
CA LYS A 74 5.97 -6.11 -2.12
C LYS A 74 4.67 -6.52 -1.45
N VAL A 75 4.70 -7.66 -0.77
CA VAL A 75 3.53 -8.27 -0.17
C VAL A 75 3.57 -8.11 1.34
N TYR A 76 2.47 -7.61 1.87
CA TYR A 76 2.23 -7.47 3.30
C TYR A 76 0.95 -8.21 3.67
N ARG A 77 0.84 -8.63 4.94
CA ARG A 77 -0.41 -9.17 5.49
C ARG A 77 -1.03 -8.14 6.42
N GLU A 78 -2.33 -7.95 6.31
CA GLU A 78 -3.09 -6.99 7.13
C GLU A 78 -2.88 -7.23 8.63
N SER A 79 -2.89 -8.50 9.08
CA SER A 79 -2.54 -8.89 10.47
C SER A 79 -1.18 -8.39 11.01
N GLN A 80 -0.30 -7.85 10.16
CA GLN A 80 0.99 -7.27 10.55
C GLN A 80 1.00 -5.74 10.61
N LEU A 81 -0.12 -5.10 10.26
CA LEU A 81 -0.30 -3.66 10.09
C LEU A 81 -1.40 -3.20 11.07
N ASP A 82 -1.06 -2.32 12.01
CA ASP A 82 -2.00 -1.93 13.07
C ASP A 82 -2.97 -0.82 12.61
N ASN A 83 -2.61 -0.10 11.55
CA ASN A 83 -3.33 1.07 11.06
C ASN A 83 -4.02 0.83 9.71
N ILE A 84 -4.07 -0.42 9.25
CA ILE A 84 -4.78 -0.82 8.04
C ILE A 84 -5.72 -1.96 8.39
N GLU A 85 -7.00 -1.78 8.10
CA GLU A 85 -8.02 -2.81 8.22
C GLU A 85 -8.56 -3.10 6.82
N LEU A 86 -8.69 -4.38 6.48
CA LEU A 86 -9.22 -4.83 5.19
C LEU A 86 -10.35 -5.84 5.39
N PRO A 87 -11.32 -5.88 4.47
CA PRO A 87 -12.32 -6.95 4.47
C PRO A 87 -11.69 -8.35 4.38
N ILE A 88 -12.38 -9.36 4.89
CA ILE A 88 -11.94 -10.76 4.75
C ILE A 88 -11.92 -11.13 3.27
N TYR A 89 -10.94 -11.94 2.87
CA TYR A 89 -10.73 -12.39 1.48
C TYR A 89 -10.57 -11.23 0.48
N SER A 90 -9.83 -10.21 0.90
CA SER A 90 -9.52 -9.07 0.05
C SER A 90 -8.03 -8.88 -0.16
N VAL A 91 -7.69 -8.16 -1.23
CA VAL A 91 -6.33 -7.72 -1.51
C VAL A 91 -6.37 -6.26 -1.92
N ALA A 92 -5.72 -5.41 -1.13
CA ALA A 92 -5.55 -4.01 -1.44
C ALA A 92 -4.24 -3.80 -2.21
N PHE A 93 -4.31 -3.10 -3.33
CA PHE A 93 -3.16 -2.74 -4.15
C PHE A 93 -2.93 -1.25 -4.12
N SER A 94 -1.68 -0.84 -3.97
CA SER A 94 -1.27 0.55 -4.04
C SER A 94 0.08 0.73 -4.73
N LYS A 95 0.23 1.79 -5.52
CA LYS A 95 1.50 2.18 -6.14
C LYS A 95 1.50 3.70 -6.34
N GLN A 96 2.65 4.33 -6.12
CA GLN A 96 2.76 5.77 -6.31
C GLN A 96 2.33 6.22 -7.71
N SER A 97 1.55 7.31 -7.76
CA SER A 97 1.05 7.91 -9.01
C SER A 97 0.24 6.93 -9.87
N ARG A 98 -0.39 5.94 -9.25
CA ARG A 98 -1.29 4.97 -9.87
C ARG A 98 -2.58 4.87 -9.06
N THR A 99 -3.62 4.34 -9.69
CA THR A 99 -4.91 4.12 -9.02
C THR A 99 -4.78 2.99 -8.01
N SER A 100 -5.31 3.18 -6.82
CA SER A 100 -5.42 2.08 -5.85
C SER A 100 -6.62 1.20 -6.16
N TYR A 101 -6.46 -0.09 -5.93
CA TYR A 101 -7.50 -1.08 -6.19
C TYR A 101 -7.74 -1.92 -4.94
N LEU A 102 -8.99 -2.32 -4.75
CA LEU A 102 -9.36 -3.33 -3.76
C LEU A 102 -10.07 -4.47 -4.49
N LEU A 103 -9.49 -5.65 -4.43
CA LEU A 103 -10.17 -6.88 -4.83
C LEU A 103 -10.81 -7.48 -3.61
N HIS A 104 -12.12 -7.73 -3.67
CA HIS A 104 -12.90 -8.36 -2.61
C HIS A 104 -13.53 -9.61 -3.20
N GLU A 105 -13.29 -10.75 -2.56
CA GLU A 105 -13.89 -12.05 -2.93
C GLU A 105 -13.74 -12.41 -4.43
N THR A 106 -12.58 -12.14 -5.00
CA THR A 106 -12.34 -12.26 -6.45
C THR A 106 -11.62 -13.56 -6.81
N ILE A 107 -12.22 -14.37 -7.69
CA ILE A 107 -11.65 -15.65 -8.15
C ILE A 107 -11.19 -15.62 -9.61
N GLU A 108 -11.44 -14.54 -10.33
CA GLU A 108 -11.03 -14.42 -11.72
C GLU A 108 -9.59 -13.84 -11.80
N PRO A 109 -8.62 -14.58 -12.36
CA PRO A 109 -7.22 -14.14 -12.42
C PRO A 109 -7.04 -12.81 -13.19
N GLN A 110 -7.95 -12.50 -14.11
CA GLN A 110 -7.90 -11.30 -14.94
C GLN A 110 -7.97 -10.01 -14.13
N TYR A 111 -8.58 -10.00 -12.95
CA TYR A 111 -8.53 -8.82 -12.08
C TYR A 111 -7.11 -8.52 -11.60
N TYR A 112 -6.34 -9.55 -11.28
CA TYR A 112 -4.94 -9.41 -10.88
C TYR A 112 -4.06 -9.01 -12.08
N GLU A 113 -4.33 -9.58 -13.25
CA GLU A 113 -3.65 -9.21 -14.51
C GLU A 113 -3.89 -7.74 -14.87
N TYR A 114 -5.12 -7.24 -14.66
CA TYR A 114 -5.45 -5.83 -14.86
C TYR A 114 -4.58 -4.93 -13.98
N VAL A 115 -4.50 -5.24 -12.68
CA VAL A 115 -3.69 -4.46 -11.72
C VAL A 115 -2.21 -4.47 -12.12
N ALA A 116 -1.66 -5.64 -12.48
CA ALA A 116 -0.28 -5.74 -12.94
C ALA A 116 -0.04 -4.87 -14.19
N ALA A 117 -0.92 -4.95 -15.19
CA ALA A 117 -0.78 -4.18 -16.43
C ALA A 117 -0.81 -2.67 -16.18
N ASP A 118 -1.75 -2.17 -15.36
CA ASP A 118 -1.81 -0.75 -15.00
C ASP A 118 -0.54 -0.28 -14.27
N TYR A 119 -0.08 -1.07 -13.30
CA TYR A 119 1.08 -0.72 -12.48
C TYR A 119 2.40 -0.80 -13.27
N LEU A 120 2.48 -1.69 -14.25
CA LEU A 120 3.61 -1.84 -15.17
C LEU A 120 3.54 -0.90 -16.38
N ARG A 121 2.45 -0.15 -16.56
CA ARG A 121 2.20 0.65 -17.78
C ARG A 121 2.18 -0.21 -19.06
N ALA A 122 1.82 -1.48 -18.92
CA ALA A 122 1.63 -2.36 -20.05
C ALA A 122 0.27 -2.09 -20.71
N SER A 123 0.13 -2.54 -21.96
CA SER A 123 -1.18 -2.58 -22.61
C SER A 123 -2.09 -3.59 -21.90
N ILE A 124 -3.32 -3.19 -21.59
CA ILE A 124 -4.34 -4.09 -21.05
C ILE A 124 -4.94 -4.87 -22.22
N ALA A 125 -4.87 -6.20 -22.16
CA ALA A 125 -5.42 -7.07 -23.21
C ALA A 125 -6.95 -7.00 -23.25
N ASP A 126 -7.55 -7.20 -24.42
CA ASP A 126 -9.00 -7.08 -24.62
C ASP A 126 -9.82 -8.02 -23.73
N HIS A 127 -9.30 -9.21 -23.44
CA HIS A 127 -9.96 -10.18 -22.55
C HIS A 127 -9.81 -9.83 -21.06
N VAL A 128 -8.89 -8.94 -20.70
CA VAL A 128 -8.64 -8.47 -19.32
C VAL A 128 -9.39 -7.17 -19.04
N ALA A 129 -9.58 -6.31 -20.05
CA ALA A 129 -10.23 -5.01 -19.90
C ALA A 129 -11.61 -5.04 -19.20
N PRO A 130 -12.48 -6.06 -19.38
CA PRO A 130 -13.75 -6.16 -18.66
C PRO A 130 -13.59 -6.37 -17.14
N PHE A 131 -12.44 -6.90 -16.70
CA PHE A 131 -12.12 -7.21 -15.31
C PHE A 131 -11.40 -6.04 -14.62
N LYS A 132 -11.79 -4.80 -14.95
CA LYS A 132 -11.28 -3.63 -14.24
C LYS A 132 -11.78 -3.65 -12.79
N PRO A 133 -10.88 -3.69 -11.79
CA PRO A 133 -11.30 -3.66 -10.39
C PRO A 133 -12.03 -2.38 -10.02
N LEU A 134 -12.83 -2.46 -8.96
CA LEU A 134 -13.33 -1.25 -8.31
C LEU A 134 -12.14 -0.43 -7.81
N THR A 135 -12.11 0.85 -8.20
CA THR A 135 -11.10 1.79 -7.72
C THR A 135 -11.38 2.06 -6.25
N HIS A 136 -10.37 1.92 -5.41
CA HIS A 136 -10.51 2.32 -4.02
C HIS A 136 -10.40 3.84 -3.96
N GLU A 137 -11.45 4.53 -3.50
CA GLU A 137 -11.48 6.01 -3.49
C GLU A 137 -10.35 6.61 -2.63
N ILE A 138 -9.82 5.83 -1.68
CA ILE A 138 -8.76 6.24 -0.75
C ILE A 138 -7.55 5.31 -0.89
N ASP A 139 -6.40 5.82 -1.29
CA ASP A 139 -5.16 5.03 -1.22
C ASP A 139 -4.74 4.83 0.26
N LEU A 140 -5.11 3.68 0.85
CA LEU A 140 -4.86 3.37 2.27
C LEU A 140 -3.37 3.42 2.62
N VAL A 141 -2.51 2.94 1.71
CA VAL A 141 -1.06 2.98 1.88
C VAL A 141 -0.56 4.41 1.88
N LYS A 142 -1.03 5.24 0.94
CA LYS A 142 -0.67 6.66 0.92
C LYS A 142 -1.12 7.37 2.19
N GLN A 143 -2.35 7.13 2.64
CA GLN A 143 -2.89 7.73 3.85
C GLN A 143 -2.05 7.37 5.08
N LEU A 144 -1.70 6.09 5.24
CA LEU A 144 -0.78 5.63 6.28
C LEU A 144 0.57 6.36 6.15
N CYS A 145 1.19 6.35 4.98
CA CYS A 145 2.53 6.89 4.83
C CYS A 145 2.64 8.42 4.89
N ASP A 146 1.52 9.12 4.73
CA ASP A 146 1.41 10.56 4.95
C ASP A 146 1.12 10.90 6.42
N SER A 147 0.45 10.02 7.19
CA SER A 147 0.24 10.22 8.63
C SER A 147 1.50 9.94 9.47
N LEU A 148 2.45 9.18 8.92
CA LEU A 148 3.74 8.85 9.55
C LEU A 148 4.88 9.83 9.22
N LYS A 149 4.60 10.96 8.56
CA LYS A 149 5.58 12.04 8.29
C LYS A 149 5.56 13.09 9.39
#